data_AF-A0A7R9M1P1-F1
#
_entry.id   AF-A0A7R9M1P1-F1
#
_cell.length_a   1.000
_cell.length_b   1.000
_cell.length_c   1.000
_cell.angle_alpha   90.00
_cell.angle_beta   90.00
_cell.angle_gamma   90.00
#
_symmetry.space_group_name_H-M   'P 1'
#
loop_
_entity.id
_entity.type
_entity.pdbx_description
1 polymer ?
#
loop_
_entity_poly.entity_id
_entity_poly.type
_entity_poly.pdbx_seq_one_letter_code
_entity_poly.pdbx_strand_id
1 'polypeptide(L)'
;MSEEADKAGLTATEKNLIRNTWALVKQDVPGNAYDLFIRFFDENPTYQQLFKSFKNVPKSELRGNKKVLAHGTNVLYAISMLVDNIDDTEVLVEMLTKLGRNHGNRRISYDMFVNLEKTLVGLLADKLGPTVMTQDAVNAWKKTYGVILSVLKPGLESPDAD
;
A
#
# COMPACT_ATOMS: atom_id res chain seq x y z
N MET A 1 -10.19 0.70 30.34
CA MET A 1 -11.22 1.21 29.41
C MET A 1 -10.80 0.75 28.03
N SER A 2 -11.54 -0.16 27.41
CA SER A 2 -11.26 -0.59 26.03
C SER A 2 -11.55 0.57 25.10
N GLU A 3 -10.58 0.95 24.26
CA GLU A 3 -10.85 1.87 23.16
C GLU A 3 -11.88 1.23 22.23
N GLU A 4 -12.97 1.96 21.96
CA GLU A 4 -13.99 1.49 21.04
C GLU A 4 -13.46 1.63 19.60
N ALA A 5 -13.55 0.55 18.84
CA ALA A 5 -13.16 0.52 17.44
C ALA A 5 -14.21 1.24 16.58
N ASP A 6 -13.77 1.94 15.53
CA ASP A 6 -14.69 2.64 14.62
C ASP A 6 -15.41 1.68 13.65
N LYS A 7 -16.16 2.23 12.68
CA LYS A 7 -16.84 1.43 11.64
C LYS A 7 -15.88 0.58 10.79
N ALA A 8 -14.62 1.00 10.65
CA ALA A 8 -13.55 0.24 10.01
C ALA A 8 -12.90 -0.78 10.95
N GLY A 9 -13.34 -0.84 12.21
CA GLY A 9 -12.81 -1.71 13.24
C GLY A 9 -11.47 -1.24 13.80
N LEU A 10 -10.99 -0.04 13.48
CA LEU A 10 -9.71 0.50 13.96
C LEU A 10 -9.89 1.32 15.23
N THR A 11 -9.03 1.14 16.23
CA THR A 11 -9.02 1.97 17.44
C THR A 11 -8.24 3.28 17.23
N ALA A 12 -8.45 4.25 18.12
CA ALA A 12 -7.69 5.51 18.08
C ALA A 12 -6.18 5.28 18.22
N THR A 13 -5.76 4.35 19.09
CA THR A 13 -4.35 3.97 19.23
C THR A 13 -3.79 3.37 17.93
N GLU A 14 -4.51 2.44 17.29
CA GLU A 14 -4.07 1.84 16.02
C GLU A 14 -3.88 2.92 14.94
N LYS A 15 -4.84 3.83 14.78
CA LYS A 15 -4.75 4.93 13.80
C LYS A 15 -3.56 5.85 14.07
N ASN A 16 -3.27 6.14 15.34
CA ASN A 16 -2.12 6.95 15.72
C ASN A 16 -0.79 6.25 15.40
N LEU A 17 -0.70 4.92 15.59
CA LEU A 17 0.46 4.14 15.17
C LEU A 17 0.68 4.22 13.66
N ILE A 18 -0.38 4.10 12.85
CA ILE A 18 -0.30 4.25 11.40
C ILE A 18 0.23 5.64 11.02
N ARG A 19 -0.37 6.71 11.57
CA ARG A 19 0.03 8.09 11.28
C ARG A 19 1.49 8.35 11.64
N ASN A 20 1.89 7.97 12.85
CA ASN A 20 3.22 8.25 13.37
C ASN A 20 4.30 7.50 12.58
N THR A 21 4.06 6.21 12.28
CA THR A 21 5.02 5.41 11.50
C THR A 21 5.06 5.87 10.04
N TRP A 22 3.92 6.19 9.42
CA TRP A 22 3.87 6.72 8.06
C TRP A 22 4.56 8.09 7.93
N ALA A 23 4.42 8.95 8.94
CA ALA A 23 5.04 10.28 8.96
C ALA A 23 6.57 10.25 8.86
N LEU A 24 7.22 9.17 9.29
CA LEU A 24 8.66 8.98 9.18
C LEU A 24 9.06 8.54 7.76
N VAL A 25 8.28 7.64 7.15
CA VAL A 25 8.58 7.10 5.82
C VAL A 25 8.25 8.09 4.71
N LYS A 26 7.19 8.89 4.84
CA LYS A 26 6.84 9.87 3.81
C LYS A 26 7.83 11.03 3.65
N GLN A 27 8.88 11.10 4.49
CA GLN A 27 9.94 12.12 4.37
C GLN A 27 10.86 11.90 3.16
N ASP A 28 11.03 10.64 2.72
CA ASP A 28 11.80 10.28 1.53
C ASP A 28 10.93 9.52 0.54
N VAL A 29 9.95 10.21 -0.06
CA VAL A 29 9.06 9.61 -1.06
C VAL A 29 9.85 9.00 -2.24
N PRO A 30 10.84 9.68 -2.85
CA PRO A 30 11.56 9.11 -3.99
C PRO A 30 12.35 7.84 -3.66
N GLY A 31 13.10 7.83 -2.55
CA GLY A 31 13.86 6.66 -2.14
C GLY A 31 12.95 5.49 -1.79
N ASN A 32 11.90 5.74 -1.02
CA ASN A 32 10.95 4.70 -0.59
C ASN A 32 10.09 4.18 -1.76
N ALA A 33 9.81 5.00 -2.78
CA ALA A 33 9.15 4.56 -4.00
C ALA A 33 9.98 3.49 -4.73
N TYR A 34 11.29 3.71 -4.84
CA TYR A 34 12.20 2.72 -5.43
C TYR A 34 12.30 1.48 -4.55
N ASP A 35 12.54 1.64 -3.24
CA ASP A 35 12.74 0.52 -2.33
C ASP A 35 11.51 -0.40 -2.29
N LEU A 36 10.31 0.17 -2.26
CA LEU A 36 9.05 -0.58 -2.30
C LEU A 36 8.94 -1.44 -3.55
N PHE A 37 9.10 -0.84 -4.74
CA PHE A 37 8.88 -1.56 -5.99
C PHE A 37 10.01 -2.53 -6.36
N ILE A 38 11.25 -2.22 -6.02
CA ILE A 38 12.37 -3.16 -6.17
C ILE A 38 12.11 -4.39 -5.31
N ARG A 39 11.83 -4.19 -4.02
CA ARG A 39 11.50 -5.29 -3.10
C ARG A 39 10.28 -6.08 -3.56
N PHE A 40 9.21 -5.39 -3.99
CA PHE A 40 7.98 -6.03 -4.47
C PHE A 40 8.25 -6.97 -5.65
N PHE A 41 9.07 -6.55 -6.60
CA PHE A 41 9.43 -7.37 -7.73
C PHE A 41 10.48 -8.44 -7.41
N ASP A 42 11.29 -8.28 -6.38
CA ASP A 42 12.24 -9.30 -5.96
C ASP A 42 11.53 -10.44 -5.21
N GLU A 43 10.55 -10.10 -4.38
CA GLU A 43 9.65 -11.05 -3.72
C GLU A 43 8.67 -11.69 -4.71
N ASN A 44 8.33 -11.00 -5.81
CA ASN A 44 7.38 -11.48 -6.83
C ASN A 44 7.91 -11.21 -8.27
N PRO A 45 8.87 -12.03 -8.77
CA PRO A 45 9.58 -11.75 -10.03
C PRO A 45 8.71 -11.57 -11.27
N THR A 46 7.55 -12.22 -11.33
CA THR A 46 6.64 -12.14 -12.48
C THR A 46 5.87 -10.82 -12.55
N TYR A 47 5.76 -10.08 -11.45
CA TYR A 47 4.87 -8.90 -11.37
C TYR A 47 5.36 -7.71 -12.18
N GLN A 48 6.68 -7.56 -12.37
CA GLN A 48 7.23 -6.48 -13.19
C GLN A 48 6.65 -6.49 -14.62
N GLN A 49 6.30 -7.68 -15.15
CA GLN A 49 5.75 -7.83 -16.50
C GLN A 49 4.39 -7.14 -16.71
N LEU A 50 3.66 -6.86 -15.62
CA LEU A 50 2.36 -6.18 -15.65
C LEU A 50 2.51 -4.67 -15.87
N PHE A 51 3.69 -4.11 -15.58
CA PHE A 51 3.97 -2.68 -15.68
C PHE A 51 4.51 -2.33 -17.06
N LYS A 52 3.59 -2.19 -18.05
CA LYS A 52 3.90 -1.93 -19.47
C LYS A 52 5.02 -0.91 -19.71
N SER A 53 5.09 0.14 -18.91
CA SER A 53 6.06 1.24 -19.03
C SER A 53 7.52 0.85 -18.72
N PHE A 54 7.74 -0.17 -17.89
CA PHE A 54 9.06 -0.59 -17.41
C PHE A 54 9.23 -2.12 -17.24
N LYS A 55 8.36 -2.92 -17.87
CA LYS A 55 8.42 -4.39 -17.84
C LYS A 55 9.72 -5.00 -18.38
N ASN A 56 10.43 -4.28 -19.26
CA ASN A 56 11.69 -4.71 -19.87
C ASN A 56 12.93 -4.03 -19.28
N VAL A 57 12.76 -3.20 -18.25
CA VAL A 57 13.88 -2.54 -17.58
C VAL A 57 14.64 -3.59 -16.76
N PRO A 58 15.95 -3.77 -16.93
CA PRO A 58 16.74 -4.68 -16.10
C PRO A 58 16.58 -4.35 -14.62
N LYS A 59 16.57 -5.38 -13.76
CA LYS A 59 16.44 -5.21 -12.30
C LYS A 59 17.47 -4.23 -11.71
N SER A 60 18.72 -4.33 -12.17
CA SER A 60 19.82 -3.44 -11.79
C SER A 60 19.61 -1.97 -12.17
N GLU A 61 18.72 -1.69 -13.13
CA GLU A 61 18.42 -0.35 -13.65
C GLU A 61 17.08 0.20 -13.14
N LEU A 62 16.34 -0.57 -12.33
CA LEU A 62 15.09 -0.08 -11.73
C LEU A 62 15.33 1.12 -10.83
N ARG A 63 16.41 1.09 -10.05
CA ARG A 63 16.88 2.24 -9.27
C ARG A 63 17.35 3.34 -10.23
N GLY A 64 16.79 4.53 -10.12
CA GLY A 64 17.09 5.66 -11.01
C GLY A 64 16.20 5.74 -12.26
N ASN A 65 15.42 4.69 -12.57
CA ASN A 65 14.44 4.77 -13.65
C ASN A 65 13.29 5.72 -13.30
N LYS A 66 13.04 6.74 -14.14
CA LYS A 66 12.01 7.76 -13.86
C LYS A 66 10.57 7.24 -13.96
N LYS A 67 10.32 6.18 -14.74
CA LYS A 67 8.98 5.58 -14.86
C LYS A 67 8.63 4.77 -13.61
N VAL A 68 9.61 4.07 -13.04
CA VAL A 68 9.45 3.39 -11.75
C VAL A 68 9.19 4.41 -10.65
N LEU A 69 9.99 5.49 -10.60
CA LEU A 69 9.79 6.57 -9.63
C LEU A 69 8.41 7.20 -9.73
N ALA A 70 7.96 7.54 -10.94
CA ALA A 70 6.65 8.15 -11.14
C ALA A 70 5.52 7.24 -10.64
N HIS A 71 5.55 5.95 -10.98
CA HIS A 71 4.55 5.01 -10.51
C HIS A 71 4.61 4.80 -8.99
N GLY A 72 5.81 4.57 -8.44
CA GLY A 72 6.00 4.36 -7.00
C GLY A 72 5.62 5.58 -6.17
N THR A 73 5.90 6.78 -6.65
CA THR A 73 5.47 8.04 -6.04
C THR A 73 3.94 8.12 -5.97
N ASN A 74 3.24 7.78 -7.05
CA ASN A 74 1.78 7.75 -7.05
C ASN A 74 1.20 6.76 -6.02
N VAL A 75 1.85 5.61 -5.82
CA VAL A 75 1.43 4.64 -4.79
C VAL A 75 1.65 5.19 -3.39
N LEU A 76 2.80 5.82 -3.12
CA LEU A 76 3.06 6.44 -1.81
C LEU A 76 2.12 7.62 -1.52
N TYR A 77 1.74 8.39 -2.54
CA TYR A 77 0.71 9.41 -2.39
C TYR A 77 -0.67 8.82 -2.14
N ALA A 78 -1.04 7.73 -2.83
CA ALA A 78 -2.29 7.03 -2.55
C ALA A 78 -2.33 6.53 -1.10
N ILE A 79 -1.26 5.91 -0.60
CA ILE A 79 -1.17 5.48 0.82
C ILE A 79 -1.26 6.68 1.76
N SER A 80 -0.58 7.79 1.45
CA SER A 80 -0.65 9.02 2.26
C SER A 80 -2.08 9.54 2.36
N MET A 81 -2.81 9.58 1.25
CA MET A 81 -4.22 9.97 1.24
C MET A 81 -5.08 9.04 2.10
N LEU A 82 -4.82 7.73 2.08
CA LEU A 82 -5.53 6.77 2.92
C LEU A 82 -5.23 7.00 4.41
N VAL A 83 -3.98 7.28 4.77
CA VAL A 83 -3.57 7.57 6.15
C VAL A 83 -4.15 8.90 6.64
N ASP A 84 -4.16 9.93 5.79
CA ASP A 84 -4.67 11.25 6.14
C ASP A 84 -6.21 11.22 6.36
N ASN A 85 -6.93 10.34 5.64
CA ASN A 85 -8.38 10.16 5.75
C ASN A 85 -8.80 8.95 6.61
N ILE A 86 -7.90 8.40 7.45
CA ILE A 86 -8.19 7.18 8.23
C ILE A 86 -9.35 7.31 9.23
N ASP A 87 -9.83 8.53 9.50
CA ASP A 87 -11.03 8.78 10.31
C ASP A 87 -12.32 8.90 9.49
N ASP A 88 -12.22 9.16 8.18
CA ASP A 88 -13.36 9.33 7.28
C ASP A 88 -13.55 8.07 6.43
N THR A 89 -14.25 7.09 7.01
CA THR A 89 -14.49 5.80 6.35
C THR A 89 -15.26 5.96 5.03
N GLU A 90 -16.14 6.96 4.91
CA GLU A 90 -16.96 7.16 3.70
C GLU A 90 -16.10 7.64 2.53
N VAL A 91 -15.23 8.62 2.78
CA VAL A 91 -14.24 9.09 1.78
C VAL A 91 -13.30 7.96 1.37
N LEU A 92 -12.81 7.18 2.34
CA LEU A 92 -11.93 6.04 2.04
C LEU A 92 -12.60 4.99 1.16
N VAL A 93 -13.87 4.66 1.44
CA VAL A 93 -14.60 3.66 0.65
C VAL A 93 -14.74 4.09 -0.80
N GLU A 94 -15.07 5.35 -1.07
CA GLU A 94 -15.18 5.83 -2.46
C GLU A 94 -13.83 5.81 -3.19
N MET A 95 -12.77 6.27 -2.52
CA MET A 95 -11.40 6.26 -3.07
C MET A 95 -10.94 4.84 -3.41
N LEU A 96 -11.13 3.89 -2.48
CA LEU A 96 -10.73 2.50 -2.64
C LEU A 96 -11.61 1.78 -3.67
N THR A 97 -12.90 2.06 -3.75
CA THR A 97 -13.78 1.49 -4.77
C THR A 97 -13.30 1.86 -6.18
N LYS A 98 -12.97 3.14 -6.39
CA LYS A 98 -12.38 3.61 -7.65
C LYS A 98 -11.02 2.96 -7.92
N LEU A 99 -10.17 2.83 -6.90
CA LEU A 99 -8.86 2.17 -7.02
C LEU A 99 -9.00 0.70 -7.43
N GLY A 100 -9.95 -0.02 -6.81
CA GLY A 100 -10.29 -1.41 -7.08
C GLY A 100 -10.70 -1.60 -8.53
N ARG A 101 -11.72 -0.87 -9.00
CA ARG A 101 -12.17 -0.92 -10.41
C ARG A 101 -11.04 -0.67 -11.40
N ASN A 102 -10.24 0.37 -11.16
CA ASN A 102 -9.10 0.68 -12.02
C ASN A 102 -8.10 -0.47 -12.12
N HIS A 103 -7.81 -1.15 -11.02
CA HIS A 103 -6.88 -2.28 -11.01
C HIS A 103 -7.51 -3.56 -11.56
N GLY A 104 -8.81 -3.77 -11.31
CA GLY A 104 -9.60 -4.85 -11.92
C GLY A 104 -9.59 -4.79 -13.45
N ASN A 105 -9.80 -3.61 -14.03
CA ASN A 105 -9.75 -3.39 -15.49
C ASN A 105 -8.34 -3.66 -16.07
N ARG A 106 -7.30 -3.65 -15.22
CA ARG A 106 -5.92 -4.01 -15.57
C ARG A 106 -5.58 -5.48 -15.26
N ARG A 107 -6.58 -6.26 -14.81
CA ARG A 107 -6.47 -7.67 -14.41
C ARG A 107 -5.45 -7.92 -13.29
N ILE A 108 -5.32 -6.94 -12.39
CA ILE A 108 -4.49 -7.08 -11.19
C ILE A 108 -5.30 -7.85 -10.15
N SER A 109 -4.72 -8.93 -9.61
CA SER A 109 -5.42 -9.82 -8.70
C SER A 109 -5.42 -9.29 -7.26
N TYR A 110 -6.37 -9.79 -6.47
CA TYR A 110 -6.41 -9.58 -5.02
C TYR A 110 -5.09 -9.98 -4.34
N ASP A 111 -4.51 -11.12 -4.74
CA ASP A 111 -3.25 -11.61 -4.16
C ASP A 111 -2.07 -10.66 -4.39
N MET A 112 -2.07 -9.90 -5.50
CA MET A 112 -1.03 -8.88 -5.75
C MET A 112 -1.10 -7.74 -4.73
N PHE A 113 -2.30 -7.36 -4.28
CA PHE A 113 -2.46 -6.38 -3.21
C PHE A 113 -2.10 -6.94 -1.83
N VAL A 114 -2.41 -8.21 -1.57
CA VAL A 114 -1.94 -8.91 -0.35
C VAL A 114 -0.41 -8.99 -0.32
N ASN A 115 0.23 -9.22 -1.45
CA ASN A 115 1.69 -9.22 -1.52
C ASN A 115 2.26 -7.81 -1.37
N LEU A 116 1.59 -6.79 -1.92
CA LEU A 116 1.98 -5.39 -1.72
C LEU A 116 1.90 -4.98 -0.23
N GLU A 117 0.88 -5.43 0.50
CA GLU A 117 0.81 -5.27 1.97
C GLU A 117 2.07 -5.81 2.63
N LYS A 118 2.39 -7.09 2.39
CA LYS A 118 3.54 -7.75 3.02
C LYS A 118 4.85 -7.03 2.73
N THR A 119 5.06 -6.65 1.46
CA THR A 119 6.23 -5.88 1.04
C THR A 119 6.30 -4.53 1.74
N LEU A 120 5.19 -3.79 1.80
CA LEU A 120 5.16 -2.48 2.44
C LEU A 120 5.42 -2.60 3.94
N VAL A 121 4.69 -3.45 4.65
CA VAL A 121 4.84 -3.60 6.11
C VAL A 121 6.24 -4.09 6.46
N GLY A 122 6.80 -5.01 5.67
CA GLY A 122 8.20 -5.43 5.80
C GLY A 122 9.17 -4.27 5.57
N LEU A 123 8.95 -3.44 4.55
CA LEU A 123 9.78 -2.26 4.27
C LEU A 123 9.75 -1.26 5.42
N LEU A 124 8.56 -1.00 6.00
CA LEU A 124 8.41 -0.13 7.16
C LEU A 124 9.19 -0.70 8.36
N ALA A 125 9.05 -2.00 8.63
CA ALA A 125 9.73 -2.67 9.73
C ALA A 125 11.26 -2.58 9.61
N ASP A 126 11.81 -2.85 8.43
CA ASP A 126 13.25 -2.83 8.19
C ASP A 126 13.82 -1.41 8.30
N LYS A 127 13.09 -0.40 7.81
CA LYS A 127 13.55 1.00 7.81
C LYS A 127 13.46 1.67 9.18
N LEU A 128 12.38 1.42 9.90
CA LEU A 128 12.09 2.13 11.16
C LEU A 128 12.58 1.36 12.39
N GLY A 129 12.87 0.06 12.24
CA GLY A 129 13.33 -0.79 13.31
C GLY A 129 12.25 -1.19 14.31
N PRO A 130 12.53 -2.19 15.17
CA PRO A 130 11.54 -2.81 16.04
C PRO A 130 11.05 -1.92 17.18
N THR A 131 11.76 -0.83 17.49
CA THR A 131 11.35 0.16 18.50
C THR A 131 10.24 1.08 18.00
N VAL A 132 10.17 1.31 16.68
CA VAL A 132 9.16 2.15 16.04
C VAL A 132 8.06 1.29 15.43
N MET A 133 8.44 0.26 14.68
CA MET A 133 7.53 -0.77 14.16
C MET A 133 7.41 -1.91 15.18
N THR A 134 6.81 -1.58 16.31
CA THR A 134 6.46 -2.57 17.35
C THR A 134 5.46 -3.60 16.81
N GLN A 135 5.23 -4.69 17.55
CA GLN A 135 4.22 -5.68 17.17
C GLN A 135 2.83 -5.06 17.00
N ASP A 136 2.48 -4.07 17.84
CA ASP A 136 1.21 -3.35 17.75
C ASP A 136 1.15 -2.50 16.48
N ALA A 137 2.24 -1.81 16.11
CA ALA A 137 2.30 -1.05 14.86
C ALA A 137 2.16 -1.96 13.64
N VAL A 138 2.85 -3.11 13.63
CA VAL A 138 2.73 -4.12 12.57
C VAL A 138 1.29 -4.64 12.48
N ASN A 139 0.66 -4.96 13.61
CA ASN A 139 -0.71 -5.45 13.65
C ASN A 139 -1.70 -4.38 13.18
N ALA A 140 -1.51 -3.12 13.57
CA ALA A 140 -2.30 -2.00 13.10
C ALA A 140 -2.23 -1.89 11.57
N TRP A 141 -1.02 -1.95 10.98
CA TRP A 141 -0.86 -1.87 9.52
C TRP A 141 -1.55 -3.02 8.79
N LYS A 142 -1.39 -4.25 9.27
CA LYS A 142 -2.08 -5.43 8.72
C LYS A 142 -3.59 -5.29 8.79
N LYS A 143 -4.12 -4.80 9.91
CA LYS A 143 -5.55 -4.57 10.10
C LYS A 143 -6.08 -3.48 9.17
N THR A 144 -5.39 -2.35 9.06
CA THR A 144 -5.72 -1.29 8.10
C THR A 144 -5.72 -1.81 6.66
N TYR A 145 -4.71 -2.61 6.28
CA TYR A 145 -4.68 -3.24 4.96
C TYR A 145 -5.79 -4.27 4.76
N GLY A 146 -6.16 -5.03 5.79
CA GLY A 146 -7.32 -5.94 5.74
C GLY A 146 -8.63 -5.20 5.39
N VAL A 147 -8.84 -4.02 5.96
CA VAL A 147 -9.98 -3.14 5.61
C VAL A 147 -9.85 -2.63 4.17
N ILE A 148 -8.65 -2.17 3.77
CA ILE A 148 -8.41 -1.72 2.40
C ILE A 148 -8.73 -2.83 1.38
N LEU A 149 -8.24 -4.04 1.64
CA LEU A 149 -8.45 -5.22 0.81
C LEU A 149 -9.92 -5.63 0.72
N SER A 150 -10.67 -5.53 1.82
CA SER A 150 -12.10 -5.87 1.82
C SER A 150 -12.91 -4.93 0.92
N VAL A 151 -12.54 -3.64 0.86
CA VAL A 151 -13.19 -2.64 -0.01
C VAL A 151 -12.70 -2.76 -1.45
N LEU A 152 -11.44 -3.09 -1.69
CA LEU A 152 -10.89 -3.26 -3.04
C LEU A 152 -11.47 -4.48 -3.77
N LYS A 153 -11.67 -5.59 -3.03
CA LYS A 153 -11.98 -6.90 -3.58
C LYS A 153 -13.13 -6.90 -4.60
N PRO A 154 -14.30 -6.29 -4.35
CA PRO A 154 -15.38 -6.27 -5.34
C PRO A 154 -14.97 -5.62 -6.66
N GLY A 155 -14.23 -4.50 -6.63
CA GLY A 155 -13.77 -3.81 -7.83
C GLY A 155 -12.64 -4.52 -8.57
N LEU A 156 -11.84 -5.33 -7.86
CA LEU A 156 -10.81 -6.19 -8.48
C LEU A 156 -11.42 -7.40 -9.19
N GLU A 157 -12.49 -7.96 -8.64
CA GLU A 157 -13.12 -9.21 -9.12
C GLU A 157 -14.27 -8.96 -10.12
N SER A 158 -14.80 -7.75 -10.18
CA SER A 158 -15.86 -7.34 -11.11
C SER A 158 -15.39 -6.17 -11.98
N PRO A 159 -14.41 -6.38 -12.88
CA PRO A 159 -14.00 -5.34 -13.83
C PRO A 159 -15.17 -4.94 -14.72
N ASP A 160 -15.19 -3.67 -15.14
CA ASP A 160 -16.18 -3.20 -16.11
C ASP A 160 -16.06 -4.04 -17.38
N ALA A 161 -17.19 -4.45 -17.96
CA ALA A 161 -17.18 -5.13 -19.25
C ALA A 161 -16.66 -4.15 -20.31
N ASP A 162 -15.60 -4.55 -21.04
CA ASP A 162 -15.08 -3.84 -22.22
C ASP A 162 -16.14 -3.71 -23.32
#